data_AF-A0A354X7J4-F1
#
_entry.id   AF-A0A354X7J4-F1
#
_cell.length_a   1.000
_cell.length_b   1.000
_cell.length_c   1.000
_cell.angle_alpha   90.00
_cell.angle_beta   90.00
_cell.angle_gamma   90.00
#
_symmetry.space_group_name_H-M   'P 1'
#
loop_
_entity.id
_entity.type
_entity.pdbx_description
1 polymer ?
#
loop_
_entity_poly.entity_id
_entity_poly.type
_entity_poly.pdbx_seq_one_letter_code
_entity_poly.pdbx_strand_id
1 'polypeptide(L)'
;KGECWRIGIDKPTDDQTPASQELQTVLLLCDKSMATSGNYRNYYIKDGKKYAHTIDPYTGYPSENEMLSATVLADDCMTADAYATVFMVAGLNESVKLARTLPGLHYFFIYA
;
A
#
# COMPACT_ATOMS: atom_id res chain seq x y z
N LYS A 1 -30.31 2.38 -0.38
CA LYS A 1 -29.43 3.48 0.08
C LYS A 1 -29.02 3.14 1.51
N GLY A 2 -27.71 3.06 1.79
CA GLY A 2 -27.17 2.51 3.05
C GLY A 2 -26.29 1.26 2.89
N GLU A 3 -25.91 0.92 1.65
CA GLU A 3 -24.96 -0.17 1.40
C GLU A 3 -23.53 0.38 1.34
N CYS A 4 -22.58 -0.42 1.82
CA CYS A 4 -21.16 -0.08 1.80
C CYS A 4 -20.63 0.06 0.38
N TRP A 5 -19.62 0.93 0.21
CA TRP A 5 -18.96 1.10 -1.07
C TRP A 5 -18.14 -0.13 -1.43
N ARG A 6 -18.17 -0.53 -2.71
CA ARG A 6 -17.28 -1.57 -3.25
C ARG A 6 -16.07 -0.87 -3.85
N ILE A 7 -14.90 -1.02 -3.21
CA ILE A 7 -13.67 -0.40 -3.70
C ILE A 7 -12.70 -1.50 -4.16
N GLY A 8 -12.25 -1.38 -5.40
CA GLY A 8 -11.26 -2.29 -5.97
C GLY A 8 -9.85 -1.97 -5.47
N ILE A 9 -9.07 -3.01 -5.21
CA ILE A 9 -7.62 -2.93 -5.02
C ILE A 9 -6.99 -3.53 -6.27
N ASP A 10 -6.16 -2.74 -6.94
CA ASP A 10 -5.46 -3.19 -8.14
C ASP A 10 -4.37 -4.21 -7.79
N LYS A 11 -4.17 -5.17 -8.69
CA LYS A 11 -3.04 -6.10 -8.67
C LYS A 11 -1.78 -5.33 -9.09
N PRO A 12 -0.69 -5.37 -8.29
CA PRO A 12 0.58 -4.77 -8.67
C PRO A 12 1.16 -5.49 -9.88
N THR A 13 1.16 -4.82 -11.03
CA THR A 13 1.75 -5.31 -12.28
C THR A 13 2.82 -4.34 -12.76
N ASP A 14 3.81 -4.84 -13.51
CA ASP A 14 4.79 -3.97 -14.16
C ASP A 14 4.22 -3.28 -15.41
N ASP A 15 3.23 -3.89 -16.05
CA ASP A 15 2.47 -3.29 -17.14
C ASP A 15 1.40 -2.36 -16.57
N GLN A 16 1.61 -1.05 -16.76
CA GLN A 16 0.73 0.03 -16.30
C GLN A 16 -0.28 0.48 -17.38
N THR A 17 -0.43 -0.26 -18.48
CA THR A 17 -1.43 0.09 -19.49
C THR A 17 -2.85 -0.14 -18.95
N PRO A 18 -3.86 0.62 -19.40
CA PRO A 18 -5.25 0.39 -18.97
C PRO A 18 -5.75 -1.03 -19.29
N ALA A 19 -5.16 -1.69 -20.30
CA ALA A 19 -5.53 -3.04 -20.72
C ALA A 19 -5.02 -4.13 -19.78
N SER A 20 -3.96 -3.87 -19.01
CA SER A 20 -3.36 -4.79 -18.04
C SER A 20 -3.87 -4.57 -16.61
N GLN A 21 -4.76 -3.60 -16.39
CA GLN A 21 -5.28 -3.29 -15.07
C GLN A 21 -6.26 -4.37 -14.59
N GLU A 22 -5.76 -5.26 -13.74
CA GLU A 22 -6.54 -6.29 -13.06
C GLU A 22 -6.79 -5.91 -11.60
N LEU A 23 -7.97 -6.23 -11.08
CA LEU A 23 -8.24 -6.15 -9.65
C LEU A 23 -7.64 -7.36 -8.94
N GLN A 24 -6.87 -7.12 -7.88
CA GLN A 24 -6.46 -8.14 -6.93
C GLN A 24 -7.67 -8.62 -6.11
N THR A 25 -8.48 -7.66 -5.64
CA THR A 25 -9.68 -7.93 -4.84
C THR A 25 -10.61 -6.71 -4.81
N VAL A 26 -11.80 -6.89 -4.25
CA VAL A 26 -12.77 -5.82 -3.96
C VAL A 26 -13.11 -5.87 -2.49
N LEU A 27 -12.99 -4.74 -1.80
CA LEU A 27 -13.36 -4.59 -0.39
C LEU A 27 -14.66 -3.81 -0.24
N LEU A 28 -15.40 -4.12 0.83
CA LEU A 28 -16.55 -3.33 1.28
C LEU A 28 -16.07 -2.26 2.27
N LEU A 29 -16.27 -1.00 1.94
CA LEU A 29 -15.92 0.15 2.78
C LEU A 29 -17.20 0.73 3.39
N CYS A 30 -17.38 0.50 4.68
CA CYS A 30 -18.53 0.95 5.47
C CYS A 30 -18.04 1.93 6.55
N ASP A 31 -18.42 3.21 6.47
CA ASP A 31 -18.11 4.23 7.50
C ASP A 31 -16.65 4.23 7.99
N LYS A 32 -15.72 4.01 7.05
CA LYS A 32 -14.26 4.03 7.24
C LYS A 32 -13.61 4.77 6.08
N SER A 33 -12.36 5.16 6.28
CA SER A 33 -11.48 5.70 5.25
C SER A 33 -10.50 4.63 4.78
N MET A 34 -10.01 4.76 3.54
CA MET A 34 -9.04 3.84 2.96
C MET A 34 -8.00 4.59 2.14
N ALA A 35 -6.73 4.20 2.28
CA ALA A 35 -5.62 4.71 1.47
C ALA A 35 -4.74 3.55 1.02
N THR A 36 -4.01 3.75 -0.09
CA THR A 36 -3.07 2.74 -0.61
C THR A 36 -1.78 3.41 -1.04
N SER A 37 -0.65 2.88 -0.57
CA SER A 37 0.69 3.22 -1.03
C SER A 37 1.27 2.02 -1.77
N GLY A 38 2.01 2.26 -2.85
CA GLY A 38 2.56 1.16 -3.65
C GLY A 38 3.77 1.58 -4.46
N ASN A 39 4.78 0.71 -4.49
CA ASN A 39 6.05 0.97 -5.18
C ASN A 39 6.00 0.58 -6.68
N TYR A 40 4.93 -0.07 -7.12
CA TYR A 40 4.77 -0.54 -8.51
C TYR A 40 4.28 0.52 -9.51
N ARG A 41 3.68 1.62 -9.03
CA ARG A 41 3.19 2.70 -9.91
C ARG A 41 4.22 3.79 -10.16
N ASN A 42 4.93 4.18 -9.11
CA ASN A 42 5.85 5.31 -9.12
C ASN A 42 7.23 4.80 -8.70
N TYR A 43 8.07 4.52 -9.69
CA TYR A 43 9.46 4.13 -9.53
C TYR A 43 10.29 4.71 -10.68
N TYR A 44 11.61 4.81 -10.48
CA TYR A 44 12.54 5.09 -11.58
C TYR A 44 13.51 3.91 -11.74
N ILE A 45 13.96 3.67 -12.98
CA ILE A 45 14.96 2.65 -13.27
C ILE A 45 16.30 3.35 -13.49
N LYS A 46 17.33 2.91 -12.78
CA LYS A 46 18.71 3.33 -13.00
C LYS A 46 19.62 2.12 -12.91
N ASP A 47 20.48 1.94 -13.92
CA ASP A 47 21.44 0.84 -14.01
C ASP A 47 20.79 -0.55 -13.86
N GLY A 48 19.57 -0.71 -14.41
CA GLY A 48 18.80 -1.96 -14.34
C GLY A 48 18.10 -2.22 -13.01
N LYS A 49 18.23 -1.34 -12.02
CA LYS A 49 17.56 -1.43 -10.71
C LYS A 49 16.37 -0.49 -10.65
N LYS A 50 15.23 -0.98 -10.13
CA LYS A 50 14.06 -0.16 -9.80
C LYS A 50 14.24 0.50 -8.44
N TYR A 51 13.91 1.77 -8.35
CA TYR A 51 13.95 2.56 -7.12
C TYR A 51 12.56 3.12 -6.86
N ALA A 52 12.01 2.81 -5.69
CA ALA A 52 10.72 3.34 -5.24
C ALA A 52 10.77 4.86 -5.03
N HIS A 53 9.61 5.51 -5.07
CA HIS A 53 9.48 6.93 -4.69
C HIS A 53 9.40 7.13 -3.17
N THR A 54 9.06 6.07 -2.43
CA THR A 54 9.03 6.08 -0.96
C THR A 54 10.45 6.05 -0.42
N ILE A 55 10.80 6.98 0.45
CA ILE A 55 12.15 7.10 1.03
C ILE A 55 12.17 6.48 2.42
N ASP A 56 13.18 5.64 2.67
CA ASP A 56 13.50 5.17 4.01
C ASP A 56 14.18 6.30 4.79
N PRO A 57 13.57 6.81 5.88
CA PRO A 57 14.12 7.93 6.64
C PRO A 57 15.41 7.59 7.40
N TYR A 58 15.72 6.31 7.64
CA TYR A 58 16.97 5.92 8.30
C TYR A 58 18.17 5.97 7.38
N THR A 59 17.96 5.71 6.09
CA THR A 59 19.03 5.68 5.08
C THR A 59 19.07 6.95 4.24
N GLY A 60 17.94 7.63 4.06
CA GLY A 60 17.76 8.73 3.11
C GLY A 60 17.66 8.27 1.65
N TYR A 61 17.56 6.98 1.39
CA TYR A 61 17.44 6.37 0.07
C TYR A 61 16.05 5.78 -0.16
N PRO A 62 15.66 5.51 -1.42
CA PRO A 62 14.46 4.73 -1.73
C PRO A 62 14.36 3.45 -0.89
N SER A 63 13.16 3.15 -0.39
CA SER A 63 12.90 1.91 0.35
C SER A 63 13.14 0.69 -0.55
N GLU A 64 14.00 -0.21 -0.10
CA GLU A 64 14.32 -1.47 -0.80
C GLU A 64 13.87 -2.66 0.05
N ASN A 65 12.62 -3.09 -0.14
CA ASN A 65 12.04 -4.24 0.53
C ASN A 65 11.02 -4.94 -0.39
N GLU A 66 10.43 -6.03 0.10
CA GLU A 66 9.49 -6.90 -0.61
C GLU A 66 8.08 -6.32 -0.82
N MET A 67 7.77 -5.15 -0.24
CA MET A 67 6.43 -4.57 -0.31
C MET A 67 6.14 -4.02 -1.71
N LEU A 68 5.08 -4.53 -2.33
CA LEU A 68 4.56 -4.04 -3.59
C LEU A 68 3.43 -3.03 -3.36
N SER A 69 2.53 -3.32 -2.43
CA SER A 69 1.39 -2.46 -2.09
C SER A 69 0.96 -2.65 -0.63
N ALA A 70 0.55 -1.56 0.01
CA ALA A 70 -0.09 -1.55 1.31
C ALA A 70 -1.37 -0.73 1.25
N THR A 71 -2.51 -1.40 1.42
CA THR A 71 -3.82 -0.77 1.58
C THR A 71 -4.20 -0.79 3.05
N VAL A 72 -4.60 0.36 3.59
CA VAL A 72 -4.96 0.53 5.00
C VAL A 72 -6.36 1.11 5.11
N LEU A 73 -7.17 0.59 6.04
CA LEU A 73 -8.45 1.15 6.43
C LEU A 73 -8.38 1.62 7.88
N ALA A 74 -8.91 2.82 8.14
CA ALA A 74 -8.95 3.47 9.44
C ALA A 74 -10.21 4.35 9.58
N ASP A 75 -10.40 4.96 10.75
CA ASP A 75 -11.53 5.88 10.99
C ASP A 75 -11.43 7.15 10.14
N ASP A 76 -10.22 7.65 9.92
CA ASP A 76 -9.94 8.83 9.11
C ASP A 76 -8.88 8.56 8.04
N CYS A 77 -8.93 9.33 6.96
CA CYS A 77 -8.06 9.12 5.80
C CYS A 77 -6.60 9.47 6.09
N MET A 78 -6.35 10.46 6.97
CA MET A 78 -4.98 10.86 7.32
C MET A 78 -4.26 9.71 8.02
N THR A 79 -4.91 9.03 8.96
CA THR A 79 -4.38 7.84 9.62
C THR A 79 -4.12 6.71 8.62
N ALA A 80 -5.09 6.42 7.74
CA ALA A 80 -4.93 5.38 6.73
C ALA A 80 -3.74 5.66 5.79
N ASP A 81 -3.61 6.89 5.30
CA ASP A 81 -2.56 7.31 4.37
C ASP A 81 -1.17 7.29 5.00
N ALA A 82 -1.06 7.79 6.24
CA ALA A 82 0.19 7.75 6.99
C ALA A 82 0.68 6.31 7.18
N TYR A 83 -0.19 5.40 7.63
CA TYR A 83 0.21 4.01 7.86
C TYR A 83 0.45 3.22 6.58
N ALA A 84 -0.29 3.48 5.50
CA ALA A 84 0.01 2.90 4.21
C ALA A 84 1.46 3.20 3.78
N THR A 85 1.91 4.45 3.97
CA THR A 85 3.29 4.87 3.68
C THR A 85 4.29 4.22 4.64
N VAL A 86 4.01 4.22 5.95
CA VAL A 86 4.89 3.58 6.96
C VAL A 86 5.11 2.11 6.64
N PHE A 87 4.06 1.38 6.25
CA PHE A 87 4.19 -0.04 5.94
C PHE A 87 4.99 -0.31 4.67
N MET A 88 4.89 0.55 3.66
CA MET A 88 5.76 0.45 2.48
C MET A 88 7.23 0.62 2.82
N VAL A 89 7.57 1.48 3.80
CA VAL A 89 8.94 1.66 4.27
C VAL A 89 9.41 0.50 5.14
N ALA A 90 8.57 0.05 6.08
CA ALA A 90 8.94 -0.91 7.12
C ALA A 90 9.18 -2.35 6.61
N GLY A 91 8.61 -2.72 5.46
CA GLY A 91 8.65 -4.10 4.98
C GLY A 91 7.60 -4.99 5.67
N LEU A 92 7.41 -6.23 5.20
CA LEU A 92 6.26 -7.05 5.61
C LEU A 92 6.28 -7.37 7.10
N ASN A 93 7.41 -7.88 7.59
CA ASN A 93 7.51 -8.40 8.95
C ASN A 93 7.32 -7.31 10.01
N GLU A 94 7.99 -6.17 9.84
CA GLU A 94 7.86 -5.05 10.79
C GLU A 94 6.50 -4.38 10.69
N SER A 95 5.92 -4.31 9.48
CA SER A 95 4.54 -3.82 9.29
C SER A 95 3.52 -4.67 10.04
N VAL A 96 3.62 -6.00 9.96
CA VAL A 96 2.71 -6.90 10.70
C VAL A 96 2.88 -6.75 12.21
N LYS A 97 4.12 -6.60 12.70
CA LYS A 97 4.38 -6.36 14.14
C LYS A 97 3.76 -5.04 14.60
N LEU A 98 3.99 -3.95 13.86
CA LEU A 98 3.47 -2.63 14.18
C LEU A 98 1.94 -2.61 14.12
N ALA A 99 1.34 -3.14 13.06
CA ALA A 99 -0.11 -3.17 12.89
C ALA A 99 -0.84 -3.87 14.04
N ARG A 100 -0.26 -4.92 14.62
CA ARG A 100 -0.81 -5.61 15.80
C ARG A 100 -0.89 -4.74 17.06
N THR A 101 -0.13 -3.65 17.12
CA THR A 101 -0.16 -2.70 18.24
C THR A 101 -1.16 -1.56 18.03
N LEU A 102 -1.81 -1.48 16.87
CA LEU A 102 -2.66 -0.38 16.45
C LEU A 102 -4.13 -0.86 16.37
N PRO A 103 -4.90 -0.76 17.47
CA PRO A 103 -6.30 -1.19 17.46
C PRO A 103 -7.13 -0.36 16.47
N GLY A 104 -8.07 -1.01 15.78
CA GLY A 104 -8.97 -0.36 14.83
C GLY A 104 -8.37 -0.14 13.43
N LEU A 105 -7.10 -0.49 13.23
CA LEU A 105 -6.44 -0.43 11.93
C LEU A 105 -6.59 -1.78 11.21
N HIS A 106 -7.08 -1.74 9.97
CA HIS A 106 -7.14 -2.91 9.10
C HIS A 106 -6.19 -2.70 7.92
N TYR A 107 -5.60 -3.78 7.41
CA TYR A 107 -4.60 -3.69 6.36
C TYR A 107 -4.69 -4.87 5.39
N PHE A 108 -4.26 -4.62 4.16
CA PHE A 108 -4.09 -5.61 3.11
C PHE A 108 -2.75 -5.35 2.42
N PHE A 109 -1.83 -6.32 2.51
CA PHE A 109 -0.48 -6.22 1.95
C PHE A 109 -0.32 -7.13 0.74
N ILE A 110 0.38 -6.63 -0.27
CA ILE A 110 0.83 -7.39 -1.43
C ILE A 110 2.35 -7.26 -1.47
N TYR A 111 3.05 -8.39 -1.55
CA TYR A 111 4.51 -8.47 -1.46
C TYR A 111 5.06 -9.56 -2.38
N ALA A 112 6.36 -9.51 -2.68
CA ALA A 112 7.08 -10.44 -3.56
C ALA A 112 7.86 -11.52 -2.80
#